data_AF-A0A7C5G1U2-F1
#
_entry.id   AF-A0A7C5G1U2-F1
#
_cell.length_a   1.000
_cell.length_b   1.000
_cell.length_c   1.000
_cell.angle_alpha   90.00
_cell.angle_beta   90.00
_cell.angle_gamma   90.00
#
_symmetry.space_group_name_H-M   'P 1'
#
loop_
_entity.id
_entity.type
_entity.pdbx_description
1 polymer ?
#
loop_
_entity_poly.entity_id
_entity_poly.type
_entity_poly.pdbx_seq_one_letter_code
_entity_poly.pdbx_strand_id
1 'polypeptide(L)'
;MSTAIRVNNLGKEYQLGVFNYDFFYKDLQSWIAKKLGKPDPHAKLDADVQGHDARHFWALKNITFDLEKGERIGVIGINGSGKSTLLKILSRITAPTEGEVKIRGRSSSLLEVGTGFHPEL
;
A
#
# COMPACT_ATOMS: atom_id res chain seq x y z
N MET A 1 11.27 4.76 -31.01
CA MET A 1 10.35 5.13 -29.91
C MET A 1 11.04 4.74 -28.61
N SER A 2 11.11 5.64 -27.62
CA SER A 2 11.78 5.36 -26.35
C SER A 2 10.77 5.32 -25.22
N THR A 3 10.64 4.14 -24.60
CA THR A 3 9.78 3.91 -23.44
C THR A 3 10.19 4.85 -22.32
N ALA A 4 9.25 5.69 -21.88
CA ALA A 4 9.45 6.69 -20.83
C ALA A 4 9.09 6.12 -19.46
N ILE A 5 7.98 5.35 -19.38
CA ILE A 5 7.55 4.65 -18.18
C ILE A 5 7.26 3.19 -18.55
N ARG A 6 7.80 2.26 -17.77
CA ARG A 6 7.52 0.83 -17.86
C ARG A 6 7.10 0.32 -16.49
N VAL A 7 5.94 -0.33 -16.44
CA VAL A 7 5.36 -0.93 -15.25
C VAL A 7 5.20 -2.42 -15.51
N ASN A 8 5.74 -3.26 -14.62
CA ASN A 8 5.71 -4.72 -14.78
C ASN A 8 5.24 -5.40 -13.49
N ASN A 9 4.15 -6.17 -13.60
CA ASN A 9 3.50 -6.91 -12.52
C ASN A 9 3.35 -6.10 -11.22
N LEU A 10 2.95 -4.84 -11.35
CA LEU A 10 2.88 -3.92 -10.23
C LEU A 10 1.74 -4.31 -9.29
N GLY A 11 2.11 -4.54 -8.03
CA GLY A 11 1.21 -4.84 -6.93
C GLY A 11 1.40 -3.91 -5.74
N LYS A 12 0.30 -3.54 -5.08
CA LYS A 12 0.35 -2.83 -3.80
C LYS A 12 -0.70 -3.38 -2.85
N GLU A 13 -0.21 -3.93 -1.75
CA GLU A 13 -1.01 -4.39 -0.62
C GLU A 13 -0.86 -3.42 0.55
N TYR A 14 -1.95 -3.23 1.28
CA TYR A 14 -2.00 -2.44 2.51
C TYR A 14 -2.54 -3.28 3.65
N GLN A 15 -2.00 -3.03 4.85
CA GLN A 15 -2.54 -3.60 6.07
C GLN A 15 -3.51 -2.63 6.75
N LEU A 16 -4.77 -3.03 6.90
CA LEU A 16 -5.76 -2.30 7.69
C LEU A 16 -5.49 -2.56 9.18
N GLY A 17 -5.51 -1.51 10.00
CA GLY A 17 -5.47 -1.64 11.46
C GLY A 17 -4.11 -1.44 12.14
N VAL A 18 -3.09 -0.90 11.45
CA VAL A 18 -1.76 -0.62 12.05
C VAL A 18 -1.76 0.58 13.04
N PHE A 19 -2.93 1.05 13.48
CA PHE A 19 -3.10 2.17 14.41
C PHE A 19 -3.79 1.77 15.74
N ASN A 20 -3.77 0.50 16.14
CA ASN A 20 -4.35 0.09 17.43
C ASN A 20 -3.28 -0.42 18.42
N TYR A 21 -3.09 0.35 19.50
CA TYR A 21 -2.21 0.09 20.64
C TYR A 21 -2.43 -1.31 21.28
N ASP A 22 -3.65 -1.83 21.19
CA ASP A 22 -4.06 -3.13 21.76
C ASP A 22 -3.34 -4.36 21.20
N PHE A 23 -2.77 -4.31 19.99
CA PHE A 23 -2.09 -5.47 19.41
C PHE A 23 -0.72 -5.71 20.04
N PHE A 24 0.06 -4.66 20.31
CA PHE A 24 1.39 -4.77 20.91
C PHE A 24 1.36 -5.30 22.35
N TYR A 25 0.37 -4.89 23.15
CA TYR A 25 0.23 -5.37 24.52
C TYR A 25 -0.10 -6.86 24.57
N LYS A 26 -0.92 -7.34 23.64
CA LYS A 26 -1.28 -8.75 23.54
C LYS A 26 -0.08 -9.61 23.19
N ASP A 27 0.73 -9.20 22.21
CA ASP A 27 1.95 -9.93 21.83
C ASP A 27 2.98 -9.98 22.97
N LEU A 28 3.16 -8.87 23.70
CA LEU A 28 4.05 -8.81 24.86
C LEU A 28 3.57 -9.72 26.00
N GLN A 29 2.26 -9.73 26.28
CA GLN A 29 1.67 -10.60 27.29
C GLN A 29 1.82 -12.07 26.95
N SER A 30 1.57 -12.46 25.69
CA SER A 30 1.74 -13.84 25.23
C SER A 30 3.20 -14.29 25.28
N TRP A 31 4.16 -13.41 25.00
CA TRP A 31 5.59 -13.69 25.15
C TRP A 31 6.00 -13.90 26.62
N ILE A 32 5.51 -13.05 27.52
CA ILE A 32 5.75 -13.17 28.97
C ILE A 32 5.11 -14.47 29.51
N ALA A 33 3.88 -14.80 29.09
CA ALA A 33 3.19 -16.02 29.50
C ALA A 33 3.96 -17.28 29.08
N LYS A 34 4.43 -17.34 27.83
CA LYS A 34 5.26 -18.44 27.31
C LYS A 34 6.59 -18.57 28.07
N LYS A 35 7.25 -17.45 28.42
CA LYS A 35 8.51 -17.46 29.17
C LYS A 35 8.33 -17.87 30.63
N LEU A 36 7.16 -17.63 31.20
CA LEU A 36 6.79 -18.03 32.58
C LEU A 36 6.18 -19.45 32.63
N GLY A 37 6.10 -20.16 31.50
CA GLY A 37 5.49 -21.50 31.42
C GLY A 37 3.99 -21.51 31.72
N LYS A 38 3.32 -20.35 31.63
CA LYS A 38 1.88 -20.21 31.87
C LYS A 38 1.11 -20.38 30.56
N PRO A 39 -0.09 -20.97 30.58
CA PRO A 39 -0.95 -21.01 29.41
C PRO A 39 -1.23 -19.58 28.95
N ASP A 40 -1.08 -19.34 27.65
CA ASP A 40 -1.26 -18.03 27.05
C ASP A 40 -2.70 -17.56 27.29
N PRO A 41 -2.92 -16.44 28.00
CA PRO A 41 -4.27 -15.94 28.30
C PRO A 41 -5.07 -15.57 27.04
N HIS A 42 -4.39 -15.46 25.88
CA HIS A 42 -5.02 -15.19 24.58
C HIS A 42 -5.08 -16.42 23.67
N ALA A 43 -4.70 -17.62 24.14
CA ALA A 43 -4.93 -18.87 23.40
C ALA A 43 -6.43 -19.18 23.40
N LYS A 44 -7.11 -18.80 22.31
CA LYS A 44 -8.55 -19.00 22.15
C LYS A 44 -8.90 -20.50 22.23
N LEU A 45 -9.75 -20.87 23.20
CA LEU A 45 -10.58 -22.07 23.11
C LEU A 45 -11.50 -21.95 21.88
N ASP A 46 -11.69 -23.07 21.20
CA ASP A 46 -12.54 -23.30 20.03
C ASP A 46 -13.64 -22.25 19.78
N ALA A 47 -13.35 -21.33 18.86
CA ALA A 47 -14.34 -20.42 18.31
C ALA A 47 -14.21 -20.45 16.78
N ASP A 48 -14.97 -21.37 16.20
CA ASP A 48 -15.49 -21.31 14.84
C ASP A 48 -16.25 -19.98 14.64
N VAL A 49 -15.51 -18.92 14.32
CA VAL A 49 -16.05 -17.62 13.94
C VAL A 49 -15.40 -17.24 12.62
N GLN A 50 -16.12 -17.50 11.54
CA GLN A 50 -15.99 -16.79 10.28
C GLN A 50 -16.00 -15.27 10.56
N GLY A 51 -14.81 -14.67 10.62
CA GLY A 51 -14.62 -13.26 10.91
C GLY A 51 -13.38 -12.79 10.19
N HIS A 52 -13.60 -12.30 8.97
CA HIS A 52 -12.62 -11.78 8.01
C HIS A 52 -11.21 -11.52 8.56
N ASP A 53 -10.24 -12.23 7.99
CA ASP A 53 -8.81 -11.90 7.98
C ASP A 53 -8.58 -10.63 7.13
N ALA A 54 -9.38 -9.58 7.35
CA ALA A 54 -9.34 -8.28 6.67
C ALA A 54 -8.17 -7.43 7.16
N ARG A 55 -7.04 -8.07 7.51
CA ARG A 55 -5.82 -7.37 7.85
C ARG A 55 -5.15 -6.87 6.59
N HIS A 56 -5.23 -7.57 5.46
CA HIS A 56 -4.58 -7.12 4.22
C HIS A 56 -5.59 -6.88 3.10
N PHE A 57 -5.37 -5.83 2.30
CA PHE A 57 -6.12 -5.60 1.07
C PHE A 57 -5.20 -5.15 -0.07
N TRP A 58 -5.49 -5.64 -1.27
CA TRP A 58 -4.79 -5.25 -2.49
C TRP A 58 -5.42 -3.99 -3.08
N ALA A 59 -4.67 -2.89 -3.07
CA ALA A 59 -5.04 -1.66 -3.76
C ALA A 59 -4.71 -1.70 -5.25
N LEU A 60 -3.68 -2.46 -5.64
CA LEU A 60 -3.29 -2.73 -7.03
C LEU A 60 -2.83 -4.17 -7.14
N LYS A 61 -3.17 -4.87 -8.22
CA LYS A 61 -2.74 -6.25 -8.44
C LYS A 61 -2.47 -6.50 -9.92
N ASN A 62 -1.28 -7.02 -10.23
CA ASN A 62 -0.87 -7.41 -11.58
C ASN A 62 -1.09 -6.32 -12.66
N ILE A 63 -0.63 -5.10 -12.39
CA ILE A 63 -0.69 -4.01 -13.37
C ILE A 63 0.58 -4.02 -14.22
N THR A 64 0.43 -4.11 -15.54
CA THR A 64 1.55 -4.09 -16.50
C THR A 64 1.20 -3.19 -17.68
N PHE A 65 2.03 -2.19 -17.96
CA PHE A 65 1.90 -1.33 -19.13
C PHE A 65 3.21 -0.57 -19.43
N ASP A 66 3.35 -0.17 -20.69
CA ASP A 66 4.42 0.71 -21.15
C ASP A 66 3.81 2.04 -21.64
N LEU A 67 4.54 3.13 -21.46
CA LEU A 67 4.21 4.46 -21.96
C LEU A 67 5.42 5.03 -22.70
N GLU A 68 5.24 5.34 -23.98
CA GLU A 68 6.28 5.92 -24.82
C GLU A 68 6.37 7.44 -24.62
N LYS A 69 7.54 8.00 -24.94
CA LYS A 69 7.75 9.45 -24.87
C LYS A 69 6.76 10.19 -25.79
N GLY A 70 5.98 11.10 -25.22
CA GLY A 70 4.99 11.91 -25.93
C GLY A 70 3.56 11.36 -25.86
N GLU A 71 3.39 10.13 -25.35
CA GLU A 71 2.07 9.57 -25.10
C GLU A 71 1.41 10.15 -23.86
N ARG A 72 0.07 10.08 -23.84
CA ARG A 72 -0.77 10.52 -22.74
C ARG A 72 -1.60 9.33 -22.27
N ILE A 73 -1.60 9.08 -20.95
CA ILE A 73 -2.40 8.02 -20.33
C ILE A 73 -3.48 8.64 -19.43
N GLY A 74 -4.71 8.19 -19.62
CA GLY A 74 -5.83 8.50 -18.73
C GLY A 74 -6.11 7.35 -17.78
N VAL A 75 -6.12 7.59 -16.47
CA VAL A 75 -6.46 6.58 -15.46
C VAL A 75 -7.86 6.87 -14.92
N ILE A 76 -8.83 6.03 -15.28
CA ILE A 76 -10.25 6.18 -14.91
C ILE A 76 -10.76 4.96 -14.13
N GLY A 77 -11.79 5.15 -13.31
CA GLY A 77 -12.37 4.10 -12.48
C GLY A 77 -13.10 4.67 -11.25
N ILE A 78 -13.88 3.84 -10.57
CA ILE A 78 -14.65 4.23 -9.37
C ILE A 78 -13.75 4.60 -8.18
N ASN A 79 -14.31 5.27 -7.18
CA ASN A 79 -13.60 5.51 -5.92
C ASN A 79 -13.18 4.18 -5.27
N GLY A 80 -11.98 4.13 -4.71
CA GLY A 80 -11.39 2.90 -4.17
C GLY A 80 -10.71 1.99 -5.19
N SER A 81 -10.78 2.26 -6.50
CA SER A 81 -10.17 1.39 -7.53
C SER A 81 -8.63 1.44 -7.63
N GLY A 82 -7.93 2.07 -6.67
CA GLY A 82 -6.46 2.13 -6.65
C GLY A 82 -5.81 3.26 -7.47
N LYS A 83 -6.57 4.16 -8.11
CA LYS A 83 -6.00 5.24 -8.96
C LYS A 83 -4.97 6.10 -8.22
N SER A 84 -5.32 6.61 -7.06
CA SER A 84 -4.41 7.44 -6.25
C SER A 84 -3.20 6.64 -5.77
N THR A 85 -3.36 5.33 -5.51
CA THR A 85 -2.25 4.43 -5.17
C THR A 85 -1.29 4.27 -6.35
N LEU A 86 -1.81 4.06 -7.56
CA LEU A 86 -1.00 3.96 -8.78
C LEU A 86 -0.21 5.24 -9.01
N LEU A 87 -0.88 6.39 -8.93
CA LEU A 87 -0.22 7.69 -9.12
C LEU A 87 0.85 7.96 -8.03
N LYS A 88 0.59 7.60 -6.76
CA LYS A 88 1.59 7.69 -5.68
C LYS A 88 2.83 6.84 -5.95
N ILE A 89 2.67 5.66 -6.56
CA ILE A 89 3.81 4.81 -6.93
C ILE A 89 4.57 5.43 -8.11
N LEU A 90 3.87 5.89 -9.15
CA LEU A 90 4.50 6.54 -10.32
C LEU A 90 5.20 7.86 -9.95
N SER A 91 4.73 8.55 -8.92
CA SER A 91 5.36 9.74 -8.36
C SER A 91 6.45 9.43 -7.33
N ARG A 92 6.75 8.15 -7.07
CA ARG A 92 7.73 7.68 -6.08
C ARG A 92 7.44 8.13 -4.63
N ILE A 93 6.18 8.42 -4.31
CA ILE A 93 5.73 8.72 -2.94
C ILE A 93 5.65 7.42 -2.13
N THR A 94 5.18 6.34 -2.75
CA THR A 94 5.01 5.03 -2.10
C THR A 94 5.69 3.94 -2.92
N ALA A 95 6.42 3.05 -2.26
CA ALA A 95 7.00 1.88 -2.92
C ALA A 95 5.93 0.80 -3.22
N PRO A 96 6.06 0.06 -4.34
CA PRO A 96 5.23 -1.11 -4.59
C PRO A 96 5.47 -2.21 -3.54
N THR A 97 4.49 -3.09 -3.35
CA THR A 97 4.68 -4.33 -2.59
C THR A 97 5.32 -5.40 -3.49
N GLU A 98 4.90 -5.44 -4.76
CA GLU A 98 5.42 -6.38 -5.76
C GLU A 98 5.61 -5.68 -7.12
N GLY A 99 6.47 -6.26 -7.94
CA GLY A 99 6.76 -5.78 -9.29
C GLY A 99 7.72 -4.59 -9.31
N GLU A 100 7.82 -3.95 -10.48
CA GLU A 100 8.75 -2.84 -10.70
C GLU A 100 8.16 -1.73 -11.56
N VAL A 101 8.65 -0.50 -11.32
CA VAL A 101 8.36 0.69 -12.11
C VAL A 101 9.68 1.32 -12.54
N LYS A 102 9.91 1.39 -13.85
CA LYS A 102 11.07 2.04 -14.48
C LYS A 102 10.63 3.33 -15.15
N ILE A 103 11.21 4.45 -14.71
CA ILE A 103 10.92 5.78 -15.26
C ILE A 103 12.22 6.40 -15.75
N ARG A 104 12.27 6.77 -17.03
CA ARG A 104 13.41 7.47 -17.63
C ARG A 104 13.20 8.98 -17.54
N GLY A 105 13.98 9.64 -16.68
CA GLY A 105 13.90 11.08 -16.43
C GLY A 105 13.41 11.42 -15.03
N ARG A 106 12.87 12.64 -14.87
CA ARG A 106 12.27 13.11 -13.61
C ARG A 106 10.74 12.99 -13.69
N SER A 107 10.14 12.47 -12.63
CA SER A 107 8.69 12.44 -12.42
C SER A 107 8.35 13.50 -11.38
N SER A 108 7.38 14.36 -11.66
CA SER A 108 6.80 15.30 -10.70
C SER A 108 5.29 15.06 -10.69
N SER A 109 4.68 15.13 -9.51
CA SER A 109 3.26 14.88 -9.33
C SER A 109 2.58 16.14 -8.84
N LEU A 110 1.53 16.56 -9.55
CA LEU A 110 0.70 17.66 -9.11
C LEU A 110 -0.22 17.28 -7.94
N LEU A 111 -0.20 16.01 -7.49
CA LEU A 111 -0.99 15.55 -6.35
C LEU A 111 -0.61 16.23 -5.01
N GLU A 112 0.55 16.90 -4.93
CA GLU A 112 1.04 17.64 -3.76
C GLU A 112 1.04 19.18 -3.90
N VAL A 113 0.45 19.72 -4.97
CA VAL A 113 0.39 21.18 -5.24
C VAL A 113 -0.47 21.92 -4.19
N GLY A 114 -1.00 21.26 -3.16
CA GLY A 114 -1.73 21.91 -2.08
C GLY A 114 -0.87 22.54 -0.97
N THR A 115 0.39 22.13 -0.78
CA THR A 115 1.21 22.56 0.39
C THR A 115 2.45 23.37 0.03
N GLY A 116 2.81 23.46 -1.25
CA GLY A 116 4.00 24.19 -1.72
C GLY A 116 3.72 25.60 -2.26
N PHE A 117 2.44 25.97 -2.39
CA PHE A 117 2.04 27.30 -2.86
C PHE A 117 1.80 28.18 -1.63
N HIS A 118 2.65 29.18 -1.43
CA HIS A 118 2.31 30.29 -0.55
C HIS A 118 1.11 31.02 -1.18
N PRO A 119 -0.03 31.15 -0.49
CA PRO A 119 -1.19 31.86 -1.03
C PRO A 119 -1.02 33.39 -1.06
N GLU A 120 0.12 33.94 -0.62
CA GLU A 120 0.34 35.38 -0.41
C GLU A 120 1.54 35.98 -1.18
N LEU A 121 1.90 35.47 -2.37
CA LEU A 121 2.74 36.20 -3.32
C LEU A 121 2.06 36.30 -4.70
#